data_AF-A0A1G6I8R6-F1
#
_entry.id   AF-A0A1G6I8R6-F1
#
_cell.length_a   1.000
_cell.length_b   1.000
_cell.length_c   1.000
_cell.angle_alpha   90.00
_cell.angle_beta   90.00
_cell.angle_gamma   90.00
#
_symmetry.space_group_name_H-M   'P 1'
#
loop_
_entity.id
_entity.type
_entity.pdbx_description
1 polymer ?
#
loop_
_entity_poly.entity_id
_entity_poly.type
_entity_poly.pdbx_seq_one_letter_code
_entity_poly.pdbx_strand_id
1 'polypeptide(L)'
;MQWSVRINEAYQRIKEPLKRAAYLCELAGAPIRAEDNTAMPTAFLMQQMEWREALDEATDAPAFEELDQTVRQASLAALQRCEQLLDQQHDYTAAANEVRALMFIARFAEDIDRRRDALGQ
;
A
#
# COMPACT_ATOMS: atom_id res chain seq x y z
N MET A 1 6.96 -6.75 -31.48
CA MET A 1 5.82 -6.37 -30.61
C MET A 1 5.89 -7.02 -29.21
N GLN A 2 6.06 -8.34 -29.07
CA GLN A 2 6.08 -9.01 -27.75
C GLN A 2 7.19 -8.52 -26.80
N TRP A 3 8.39 -8.21 -27.31
CA TRP A 3 9.50 -7.73 -26.49
C TRP A 3 9.25 -6.35 -25.87
N SER A 4 8.59 -5.45 -26.59
CA SER A 4 8.26 -4.10 -26.10
C SER A 4 7.27 -4.14 -24.94
N VAL A 5 6.29 -5.05 -24.98
CA VAL A 5 5.32 -5.26 -23.89
C VAL A 5 6.01 -5.76 -22.62
N ARG A 6 6.87 -6.78 -22.75
CA ARG A 6 7.63 -7.34 -21.60
C ARG A 6 8.55 -6.31 -20.95
N ILE A 7 9.19 -5.45 -21.75
CA ILE A 7 10.05 -4.37 -21.23
C ILE A 7 9.23 -3.34 -20.45
N ASN A 8 8.06 -2.96 -20.95
CA ASN A 8 7.19 -2.01 -20.26
C ASN A 8 6.66 -2.57 -18.93
N GLU A 9 6.27 -3.84 -18.89
CA GLU A 9 5.83 -4.49 -17.66
C GLU A 9 6.95 -4.55 -16.61
N ALA A 10 8.16 -4.91 -17.01
CA ALA A 10 9.33 -4.89 -16.12
C ALA A 10 9.61 -3.48 -15.60
N TYR A 11 9.56 -2.48 -16.49
CA TYR A 11 9.76 -1.08 -16.12
C TYR A 11 8.73 -0.60 -15.09
N GLN A 12 7.43 -0.83 -15.32
CA GLN A 12 6.39 -0.42 -14.38
C GLN A 12 6.53 -1.14 -13.03
N ARG A 13 6.83 -2.44 -13.05
CA ARG A 13 7.05 -3.23 -11.83
C ARG A 13 8.20 -2.70 -10.98
N ILE A 14 9.30 -2.25 -11.60
CA ILE A 14 10.46 -1.71 -10.88
C ILE A 14 10.24 -0.26 -10.46
N LYS A 15 9.53 0.53 -11.26
CA LYS A 15 9.26 1.95 -10.99
C LYS A 15 8.34 2.14 -9.79
N GLU A 16 7.31 1.30 -9.66
CA GLU A 16 6.33 1.41 -8.59
C GLU A 16 6.85 0.73 -7.30
N PRO A 17 7.06 1.47 -6.20
CA PRO A 17 7.69 0.93 -4.98
C PRO A 17 6.97 -0.30 -4.40
N LEU A 18 5.63 -0.28 -4.39
CA LEU A 18 4.81 -1.40 -3.92
C LEU A 18 5.02 -2.65 -4.79
N LYS A 19 4.93 -2.51 -6.12
CA LYS A 19 5.12 -3.64 -7.05
C LYS A 19 6.55 -4.18 -6.99
N ARG A 20 7.53 -3.30 -6.80
CA ARG A 20 8.93 -3.69 -6.63
C ARG A 20 9.14 -4.48 -5.34
N ALA A 21 8.62 -4.00 -4.20
CA ALA A 21 8.74 -4.69 -2.93
C ALA A 21 8.06 -6.08 -2.95
N ALA A 22 6.85 -6.16 -3.54
CA ALA A 22 6.15 -7.43 -3.73
C ALA A 22 6.97 -8.43 -4.56
N TYR A 23 7.54 -7.96 -5.67
CA TYR A 23 8.36 -8.78 -6.56
C TYR A 23 9.66 -9.27 -5.89
N LEU A 24 10.31 -8.43 -5.08
CA LEU A 24 11.50 -8.84 -4.32
C LEU A 24 11.17 -9.94 -3.31
N CYS A 25 10.03 -9.86 -2.61
CA CYS A 25 9.58 -10.91 -1.69
C CYS A 25 9.31 -12.23 -2.44
N GLU A 26 8.66 -12.18 -3.61
CA GLU A 26 8.42 -13.35 -4.45
C GLU A 26 9.72 -14.02 -4.91
N LEU A 27 10.70 -13.24 -5.38
CA LEU A 27 12.02 -13.75 -5.78
C LEU A 27 12.76 -14.43 -4.63
N ALA A 28 12.54 -13.97 -3.40
CA ALA A 28 13.13 -14.55 -2.20
C ALA A 28 12.32 -15.72 -1.59
N GLY A 29 11.26 -16.18 -2.26
CA GLY A 29 10.44 -17.30 -1.81
C GLY A 29 9.40 -16.96 -0.73
N ALA A 30 9.14 -15.67 -0.49
CA ALA A 30 8.12 -15.18 0.43
C ALA A 30 6.99 -14.48 -0.36
N PRO A 31 6.16 -15.22 -1.12
CA PRO A 31 5.09 -14.61 -1.90
C PRO A 31 4.07 -13.92 -0.99
N ILE A 32 3.58 -12.77 -1.43
CA ILE A 32 2.65 -11.92 -0.65
C ILE A 32 1.36 -12.67 -0.31
N ARG A 33 0.88 -13.51 -1.25
CA ARG A 33 -0.38 -14.29 -1.15
C ARG A 33 -1.55 -13.43 -0.65
N ALA A 34 -1.73 -12.25 -1.24
CA ALA A 34 -2.72 -11.27 -0.80
C ALA A 34 -4.17 -11.80 -0.84
N GLU A 35 -4.45 -12.81 -1.67
CA GLU A 35 -5.77 -13.41 -1.84
C GLU A 35 -6.06 -14.53 -0.81
N ASP A 36 -5.01 -15.23 -0.34
CA ASP A 36 -5.14 -16.35 0.60
C ASP A 36 -4.87 -15.95 2.05
N ASN A 37 -4.02 -14.93 2.26
CA ASN A 37 -3.53 -14.51 3.56
C ASN A 37 -3.95 -13.09 3.87
N THR A 38 -5.19 -12.94 4.33
CA THR A 38 -5.78 -11.68 4.80
C THR A 38 -5.52 -11.40 6.27
N ALA A 39 -4.73 -12.25 6.95
CA ALA A 39 -4.41 -12.04 8.36
C ALA A 39 -3.51 -10.81 8.50
N MET A 40 -4.03 -9.79 9.18
CA MET A 40 -3.33 -8.56 9.47
C MET A 40 -3.24 -8.36 11.00
N PRO A 41 -2.20 -7.67 11.50
CA PRO A 41 -2.10 -7.35 12.91
C PRO A 41 -3.32 -6.56 13.39
N THR A 42 -3.81 -6.83 14.61
CA THR A 42 -4.98 -6.14 15.18
C THR A 42 -4.82 -4.61 15.18
N ALA A 43 -3.62 -4.12 15.49
CA ALA A 43 -3.33 -2.68 15.46
C ALA A 43 -3.58 -2.04 14.08
N PHE A 44 -3.27 -2.76 13.00
CA PHE A 44 -3.50 -2.29 11.64
C PHE A 44 -5.00 -2.29 11.29
N LEU A 45 -5.74 -3.30 11.75
CA LEU A 45 -7.19 -3.35 11.55
C LEU A 45 -7.91 -2.21 12.28
N MET A 46 -7.49 -1.89 13.50
CA MET A 46 -8.03 -0.74 14.25
C MET A 46 -7.74 0.57 13.51
N GLN A 47 -6.51 0.77 13.04
CA GLN A 47 -6.16 1.95 12.25
C GLN A 47 -7.00 2.08 10.97
N GLN A 48 -7.29 0.97 10.28
CA GLN A 48 -8.18 0.99 9.12
C GLN A 48 -9.61 1.38 9.48
N MET A 49 -10.11 1.00 10.66
CA MET A 49 -11.44 1.39 11.11
C MET A 49 -11.50 2.90 11.37
N GLU A 50 -10.50 3.44 12.09
CA GLU A 50 -10.38 4.89 12.34
C GLU A 50 -10.33 5.68 11.03
N TRP A 51 -9.58 5.21 10.04
CA TRP A 51 -9.53 5.83 8.73
C TRP A 51 -10.87 5.81 7.99
N ARG A 52 -11.62 4.70 8.07
CA ARG A 52 -12.95 4.61 7.44
C ARG A 52 -13.94 5.55 8.12
N GLU A 53 -13.92 5.64 9.44
CA GLU A 53 -14.73 6.60 10.19
C GLU A 53 -14.38 8.04 9.78
N ALA A 54 -13.10 8.40 9.71
CA ALA A 54 -12.65 9.71 9.25
C ALA A 54 -13.09 10.01 7.80
N LEU A 55 -13.07 9.01 6.92
CA LEU A 55 -13.54 9.16 5.53
C LEU A 55 -15.06 9.38 5.43
N ASP A 56 -15.83 8.71 6.30
CA ASP A 56 -17.28 8.86 6.36
C ASP A 56 -17.67 10.23 6.92
N GLU A 57 -16.90 10.75 7.87
CA GLU A 57 -17.08 12.08 8.48
C GLU A 57 -16.55 13.24 7.62
N ALA A 58 -15.62 12.98 6.69
CA ALA A 58 -15.07 13.99 5.79
C ALA A 58 -16.15 14.57 4.86
N THR A 59 -16.37 15.87 4.96
CA THR A 59 -17.40 16.60 4.19
C THR A 59 -16.87 17.82 3.45
N ASP A 60 -15.60 18.18 3.64
CA ASP A 60 -14.96 19.34 3.02
C ASP A 60 -13.51 19.06 2.62
N ALA A 61 -12.97 19.92 1.75
CA ALA A 61 -11.66 19.71 1.14
C ALA A 61 -10.53 19.66 2.20
N PRO A 62 -10.56 20.50 3.26
CA PRO A 62 -9.63 20.37 4.37
C PRO A 62 -9.64 18.99 5.06
N ALA A 63 -10.82 18.42 5.33
CA ALA A 63 -10.90 17.09 5.95
C ALA A 63 -10.33 16.00 5.04
N PHE A 64 -10.58 16.07 3.73
CA PHE A 64 -9.97 15.15 2.76
C PHE A 64 -8.45 15.32 2.71
N GLU A 65 -7.94 16.55 2.72
CA GLU A 65 -6.51 16.82 2.67
C GLU A 65 -5.78 16.31 3.93
N GLU A 66 -6.37 16.46 5.12
CA GLU A 66 -5.82 15.93 6.37
C GLU A 66 -5.76 14.39 6.36
N LEU A 67 -6.83 13.75 5.88
CA LEU A 67 -6.88 12.30 5.75
C LEU A 67 -5.84 11.80 4.72
N ASP A 68 -5.72 12.48 3.57
CA ASP A 68 -4.74 12.17 2.53
C ASP A 68 -3.31 12.27 3.07
N GLN A 69 -3.01 13.34 3.83
CA GLN A 69 -1.72 13.50 4.48
C GLN A 69 -1.44 12.37 5.47
N THR A 70 -2.42 12.01 6.28
CA THR A 70 -2.30 10.90 7.25
C THR A 70 -1.99 9.57 6.56
N VAL A 71 -2.74 9.24 5.51
CA VAL A 71 -2.55 8.00 4.73
C VAL A 71 -1.23 8.00 3.99
N ARG A 72 -0.81 9.14 3.42
CA ARG A 72 0.50 9.30 2.78
C ARG A 72 1.64 9.07 3.77
N GLN A 73 1.56 9.61 4.99
CA GLN A 73 2.59 9.37 6.01
C GLN A 73 2.67 7.89 6.40
N ALA A 74 1.53 7.22 6.57
CA ALA A 74 1.50 5.79 6.84
C ALA A 74 2.09 4.97 5.68
N SER A 75 1.81 5.34 4.43
CA SER A 75 2.40 4.72 3.25
C SER A 75 3.92 4.88 3.20
N LEU A 76 4.45 6.07 3.52
CA LEU A 76 5.89 6.33 3.57
C LEU A 76 6.57 5.50 4.67
N ALA A 77 5.96 5.44 5.85
CA ALA A 77 6.47 4.63 6.96
C ALA A 77 6.49 3.14 6.62
N ALA A 78 5.44 2.61 5.99
CA ALA A 78 5.39 1.22 5.52
C ALA A 78 6.46 0.94 4.44
N LEU A 79 6.70 1.87 3.52
CA LEU A 79 7.77 1.75 2.52
C LEU A 79 9.16 1.73 3.16
N GLN A 80 9.42 2.59 4.14
CA GLN A 80 10.69 2.60 4.89
C GLN A 80 10.88 1.29 5.66
N ARG A 81 9.82 0.74 6.24
CA ARG A 81 9.88 -0.59 6.88
C ARG A 81 10.18 -1.68 5.86
N CYS A 82 9.57 -1.65 4.67
CA CYS A 82 9.90 -2.59 3.61
C CYS A 82 11.38 -2.50 3.22
N GLU A 83 11.93 -1.29 3.05
CA GLU A 83 13.35 -1.08 2.74
C GLU A 83 14.26 -1.69 3.82
N GLN A 84 13.97 -1.43 5.10
CA GLN A 84 14.74 -2.02 6.20
C GLN A 84 14.67 -3.54 6.22
N LEU A 85 13.49 -4.12 6.02
CA LEU A 85 13.27 -5.56 6.06
C LEU A 85 13.92 -6.26 4.86
N LEU A 86 13.84 -5.67 3.67
CA LEU A 86 14.39 -6.23 2.43
C LEU A 86 15.90 -6.07 2.34
N ASP A 87 16.41 -4.84 2.53
CA ASP A 87 17.80 -4.50 2.17
C ASP A 87 18.79 -4.70 3.32
N GLN A 88 18.32 -4.60 4.57
CA GLN A 88 19.19 -4.68 5.75
C GLN A 88 19.02 -5.99 6.49
N GLN A 89 17.78 -6.34 6.83
CA GLN A 89 17.48 -7.52 7.65
C GLN A 89 17.35 -8.79 6.81
N HIS A 90 17.06 -8.67 5.51
CA HIS A 90 16.73 -9.78 4.60
C HIS A 90 15.60 -10.67 5.15
N ASP A 91 14.67 -10.10 5.93
CA ASP A 91 13.48 -10.79 6.43
C ASP A 91 12.32 -10.61 5.44
N TYR A 92 12.35 -11.45 4.40
CA TYR A 92 11.38 -11.40 3.32
C TYR A 92 9.97 -11.80 3.77
N THR A 93 9.83 -12.58 4.85
CA THR A 93 8.51 -12.98 5.37
C THR A 93 7.87 -11.80 6.10
N ALA A 94 8.62 -11.09 6.92
CA ALA A 94 8.16 -9.85 7.53
C ALA A 94 7.90 -8.77 6.46
N ALA A 95 8.78 -8.63 5.46
CA ALA A 95 8.56 -7.71 4.36
C ALA A 95 7.25 -8.01 3.61
N ALA A 96 6.93 -9.29 3.39
CA ALA A 96 5.67 -9.68 2.75
C ALA A 96 4.43 -9.26 3.56
N ASN A 97 4.51 -9.25 4.90
CA ASN A 97 3.45 -8.72 5.76
C ASN A 97 3.31 -7.19 5.62
N GLU A 98 4.42 -6.45 5.60
CA GLU A 98 4.41 -5.00 5.41
C GLU A 98 3.92 -4.60 4.00
N VAL A 99 4.29 -5.38 2.98
CA VAL A 99 3.76 -5.19 1.61
C VAL A 99 2.24 -5.38 1.58
N ARG A 100 1.70 -6.39 2.29
CA ARG A 100 0.23 -6.52 2.43
C ARG A 100 -0.38 -5.29 3.08
N ALA A 101 0.20 -4.78 4.16
CA ALA A 101 -0.26 -3.54 4.79
C ALA A 101 -0.28 -2.38 3.78
N LEU A 102 0.79 -2.21 3.02
CA LEU A 102 0.90 -1.17 2.00
C LEU A 102 -0.14 -1.31 0.88
N MET A 103 -0.50 -2.54 0.47
CA MET A 103 -1.59 -2.76 -0.50
C MET A 103 -2.94 -2.24 0.02
N PHE A 104 -3.24 -2.45 1.30
CA PHE A 104 -4.46 -1.92 1.91
C PHE A 104 -4.43 -0.38 2.01
N ILE A 105 -3.29 0.21 2.36
CA ILE A 105 -3.12 1.67 2.42
C ILE A 105 -3.34 2.27 1.01
N ALA A 106 -2.76 1.67 -0.02
CA ALA A 106 -2.93 2.12 -1.41
C ALA A 106 -4.40 2.05 -1.87
N ARG A 107 -5.10 0.95 -1.55
CA ARG A 107 -6.54 0.84 -1.84
C ARG A 107 -7.36 1.90 -1.11
N PHE A 108 -7.01 2.20 0.14
CA PHE A 108 -7.72 3.21 0.91
C PHE A 108 -7.50 4.62 0.35
N ALA A 109 -6.30 4.94 -0.15
CA ALA A 109 -6.06 6.20 -0.86
C ALA A 109 -6.97 6.34 -2.10
N GLU A 110 -7.18 5.27 -2.86
CA GLU A 110 -8.15 5.27 -3.97
C GLU A 110 -9.61 5.44 -3.50
N ASP A 111 -9.95 4.96 -2.30
CA ASP A 111 -11.28 5.16 -1.71
C ASP A 111 -11.49 6.64 -1.32
N ILE A 112 -10.44 7.33 -0.82
CA ILE A 112 -10.47 8.77 -0.54
C ILE A 112 -10.74 9.57 -1.82
N ASP A 113 -9.95 9.33 -2.87
CA ASP A 113 -10.11 10.01 -4.15
C ASP A 113 -11.53 9.82 -4.71
N ARG A 114 -12.05 8.57 -4.66
CA ARG A 114 -13.43 8.26 -5.09
C ARG A 114 -14.48 9.00 -4.28
N ARG A 115 -14.29 9.15 -2.97
CA ARG A 115 -15.23 9.86 -2.08
C ARG A 115 -15.19 11.36 -2.34
N ARG A 116 -14.00 11.93 -2.52
CA ARG A 116 -13.79 13.35 -2.85
C ARG A 116 -14.47 13.71 -4.17
N ASP A 117 -14.25 12.91 -5.21
CA ASP A 117 -14.88 13.06 -6.53
C ASP A 117 -16.41 12.98 -6.44
N ALA A 118 -16.95 12.06 -5.62
CA ALA A 118 -18.41 11.90 -5.45
C ALA A 118 -19.08 13.10 -4.76
N LEU A 119 -18.34 13.86 -3.95
CA LEU A 119 -18.81 15.08 -3.27
C LEU A 119 -18.53 16.35 -4.08
N GLY A 120 -17.90 16.23 -5.25
CA GLY A 120 -17.57 17.36 -6.12
C GLY A 120 -16.48 18.27 -5.55
N GLN A 121 -15.57 17.70 -4.75
CA GLN A 121 -14.41 18.37 -4.17
C GLN A 121 -13.13 17.95 -4.87
#